data_AF-A0A2M8D7W8-F1
#
_entry.id   AF-A0A2M8D7W8-F1
#
_cell.length_a   1.000
_cell.length_b   1.000
_cell.length_c   1.000
_cell.angle_alpha   90.00
_cell.angle_beta   90.00
_cell.angle_gamma   90.00
#
_symmetry.space_group_name_H-M   'P 1'
#
loop_
_entity.id
_entity.type
_entity.pdbx_description
1 polymer ?
#
loop_
_entity_poly.entity_id
_entity_poly.type
_entity_poly.pdbx_seq_one_letter_code
_entity_poly.pdbx_strand_id
1 'polypeptide(L)'
;MLEDIIRERQKKLKNLLKEDINPYPAKIKRTILISEALKDFNKLSSSKKQLFLTGRIKALRDQGNLIFIDLKDESGKIQAVLKADVLVGSPTLRRGKDNLNNFKILKQNLDVGDFLSVSGPLFKTQKGEKSI
;
A
#
# COMPACT_ATOMS: atom_id res chain seq x y z
N MET A 1 20.64 5.77 -18.24
CA MET A 1 19.18 5.96 -18.14
C MET A 1 18.46 4.74 -17.56
N LEU A 2 18.53 3.55 -18.17
CA LEU A 2 17.96 2.32 -17.56
C LEU A 2 18.78 1.83 -16.36
N GLU A 3 20.11 1.83 -16.49
CA GLU A 3 21.03 1.39 -15.45
C GLU A 3 20.89 2.20 -14.16
N ASP A 4 20.65 3.51 -14.28
CA ASP A 4 20.43 4.41 -13.14
C ASP A 4 19.15 4.04 -12.38
N ILE A 5 18.08 3.72 -13.10
CA ILE A 5 16.80 3.29 -12.51
C ILE A 5 16.98 1.95 -11.79
N ILE A 6 17.71 1.00 -12.38
CA ILE A 6 18.00 -0.30 -11.77
C ILE A 6 18.83 -0.10 -10.49
N ARG A 7 19.86 0.74 -10.54
CA ARG A 7 20.72 1.05 -9.40
C ARG A 7 19.94 1.68 -8.26
N GLU A 8 19.03 2.60 -8.56
CA GLU A 8 18.19 3.24 -7.54
C GLU A 8 17.21 2.24 -6.90
N ARG A 9 16.58 1.36 -7.70
CA ARG A 9 15.73 0.28 -7.17
C ARG A 9 16.50 -0.71 -6.29
N GLN A 10 17.72 -1.08 -6.67
CA GLN A 10 18.59 -1.93 -5.85
C GLN A 10 18.98 -1.24 -4.53
N LYS A 11 19.19 0.08 -4.54
CA LYS A 11 19.46 0.85 -3.31
C LYS A 11 18.24 0.83 -2.37
N LYS A 12 17.04 1.04 -2.90
CA LYS A 12 15.78 0.94 -2.13
C LYS A 12 15.56 -0.46 -1.55
N LEU A 13 15.83 -1.50 -2.35
CA LEU A 13 15.79 -2.89 -1.88
C LEU A 13 16.72 -3.11 -0.68
N LYS A 14 17.97 -2.64 -0.75
CA LYS A 14 18.93 -2.74 0.37
C LYS A 14 18.43 -1.99 1.62
N ASN A 15 17.79 -0.84 1.45
CA ASN A 15 17.24 -0.08 2.57
C ASN A 15 16.09 -0.84 3.25
N LEU A 16 15.17 -1.42 2.47
CA LEU A 16 14.09 -2.25 3.02
C LEU A 16 14.63 -3.41 3.86
N LEU A 17 15.65 -4.11 3.35
CA LEU A 17 16.30 -5.21 4.07
C LEU A 17 16.98 -4.75 5.36
N LYS A 18 17.66 -3.59 5.35
CA LYS A 18 18.26 -2.99 6.56
C LYS A 18 17.22 -2.64 7.62
N GLU A 19 16.03 -2.25 7.18
CA GLU A 19 14.91 -1.94 8.06
C GLU A 19 14.16 -3.18 8.57
N ASP A 20 14.65 -4.39 8.25
CA ASP A 20 14.07 -5.70 8.59
C ASP A 20 12.73 -5.95 7.89
N ILE A 21 12.53 -5.35 6.71
CA ILE A 21 11.32 -5.51 5.88
C ILE A 21 11.63 -6.52 4.79
N ASN A 22 10.87 -7.62 4.75
CA ASN A 22 10.93 -8.56 3.63
C ASN A 22 10.21 -7.99 2.39
N PRO A 23 10.93 -7.65 1.30
CA PRO A 23 10.35 -7.11 0.07
C PRO A 23 9.65 -8.18 -0.78
N TYR A 24 9.95 -9.47 -0.55
CA TYR A 24 9.43 -10.60 -1.31
C TYR A 24 8.87 -11.68 -0.35
N PRO A 25 7.78 -11.39 0.37
CA PRO A 25 7.17 -12.37 1.27
C PRO A 25 6.60 -13.56 0.49
N ALA A 26 6.82 -14.78 0.99
CA ALA A 26 6.33 -16.00 0.35
C ALA A 26 4.79 -16.12 0.36
N LYS A 27 4.14 -15.52 1.35
CA LYS A 27 2.67 -15.50 1.49
C LYS A 27 2.23 -14.11 1.90
N ILE A 28 1.13 -13.66 1.30
CA ILE A 28 0.45 -12.42 1.68
C ILE A 28 -1.04 -12.69 1.84
N LYS A 29 -1.68 -11.97 2.77
CA LYS A 29 -3.11 -12.08 2.97
C LYS A 29 -3.81 -11.25 1.89
N ARG A 30 -4.73 -11.87 1.14
CA ARG A 30 -5.66 -11.21 0.22
C ARG A 30 -7.06 -11.66 0.61
N THR A 31 -7.96 -10.71 0.85
CA THR A 31 -9.33 -11.06 1.30
C THR A 31 -10.26 -11.26 0.11
N ILE A 32 -10.21 -10.34 -0.86
CA ILE A 32 -11.05 -10.32 -2.05
C ILE A 32 -10.31 -9.66 -3.22
N LEU A 33 -10.85 -9.79 -4.43
CA LEU A 33 -10.41 -9.03 -5.60
C LEU A 33 -10.85 -7.57 -5.51
N ILE A 34 -10.16 -6.67 -6.22
CA ILE A 34 -10.55 -5.25 -6.27
C ILE A 34 -11.94 -5.09 -6.90
N SER A 35 -12.28 -5.83 -7.95
CA SER A 35 -13.60 -5.76 -8.59
C SER A 35 -14.74 -6.11 -7.61
N GLU A 36 -14.54 -7.13 -6.77
CA GLU A 36 -15.49 -7.55 -5.73
C GLU A 36 -15.64 -6.47 -4.65
N ALA A 37 -14.51 -5.89 -4.21
CA ALA A 37 -14.51 -4.77 -3.28
C ALA A 37 -15.29 -3.56 -3.82
N LEU A 38 -15.20 -3.29 -5.13
CA LEU A 38 -15.91 -2.19 -5.78
C LEU A 38 -17.40 -2.48 -5.99
N LYS A 39 -17.77 -3.74 -6.29
CA LYS A 39 -19.13 -4.21 -6.49
C LYS A 39 -19.94 -4.10 -5.19
N ASP A 40 -19.39 -4.62 -4.09
CA ASP A 40 -20.05 -4.61 -2.77
C ASP A 40 -19.62 -3.44 -1.88
N PHE A 41 -19.06 -2.39 -2.48
CA PHE A 41 -18.39 -1.30 -1.77
C PHE A 41 -19.24 -0.71 -0.64
N ASN A 42 -20.50 -0.33 -0.91
CA ASN A 42 -21.35 0.32 0.09
C ASN A 42 -21.62 -0.59 1.31
N LYS A 43 -21.80 -1.90 1.07
CA LYS A 43 -22.01 -2.89 2.13
C LYS A 43 -20.74 -3.08 2.95
N LEU A 44 -19.60 -3.24 2.27
CA LEU A 44 -18.30 -3.45 2.89
C LEU A 44 -17.81 -2.22 3.66
N SER A 45 -17.99 -1.01 3.12
CA SER A 45 -17.62 0.25 3.77
C SER A 45 -18.41 0.48 5.06
N SER A 46 -19.73 0.20 5.04
CA SER A 46 -20.58 0.34 6.23
C SER A 46 -20.21 -0.66 7.33
N SER A 47 -19.71 -1.84 6.96
CA SER A 47 -19.27 -2.84 7.94
C SER A 47 -17.96 -2.48 8.65
N LYS A 48 -17.18 -1.51 8.13
CA LYS A 48 -15.84 -1.13 8.61
C LYS A 48 -14.88 -2.31 8.82
N LYS A 49 -15.12 -3.43 8.15
CA LYS A 49 -14.27 -4.63 8.23
C LYS A 49 -12.90 -4.33 7.63
N GLN A 50 -11.85 -4.85 8.29
CA GLN A 50 -10.50 -4.82 7.74
C GLN A 50 -10.41 -5.79 6.56
N LEU A 51 -10.18 -5.26 5.37
CA LEU A 51 -9.95 -6.03 4.16
C LEU A 51 -8.48 -5.93 3.77
N PHE A 52 -8.00 -6.93 3.04
CA PHE A 52 -6.67 -6.94 2.44
C PHE A 52 -6.81 -6.97 0.92
N LEU A 53 -6.30 -5.94 0.26
CA LEU A 53 -6.27 -5.84 -1.19
C LEU A 53 -4.81 -5.84 -1.64
N THR A 54 -4.53 -6.57 -2.72
CA THR A 54 -3.19 -6.71 -3.27
C THR A 54 -3.21 -6.32 -4.73
N GLY A 55 -2.22 -5.57 -5.19
CA GLY A 55 -2.11 -5.18 -6.58
C GLY A 55 -0.80 -4.46 -6.88
N ARG A 56 -0.68 -3.99 -8.12
CA ARG A 56 0.48 -3.24 -8.61
C ARG A 56 0.23 -1.74 -8.51
N ILE A 57 1.23 -0.99 -8.05
CA ILE A 57 1.22 0.47 -8.02
C ILE A 57 1.27 0.99 -9.46
N LYS A 58 0.24 1.71 -9.89
CA LYS A 58 0.18 2.36 -11.20
C LYS A 58 0.47 3.86 -11.14
N ALA A 59 0.16 4.48 -10.02
CA ALA A 59 0.53 5.86 -9.71
C ALA A 59 0.74 5.99 -8.20
N LEU A 60 1.65 6.88 -7.81
CA LEU A 60 1.97 7.18 -6.43
C LEU A 60 2.07 8.70 -6.29
N ARG A 61 1.29 9.27 -5.37
CA ARG A 61 1.20 10.72 -5.12
C ARG A 61 1.40 10.98 -3.64
N ASP A 62 2.48 11.66 -3.32
CA ASP A 62 2.86 12.02 -1.95
C ASP A 62 2.40 13.43 -1.59
N GLN A 63 1.70 13.56 -0.47
CA GLN A 63 1.19 14.81 0.10
C GLN A 63 1.56 14.93 1.57
N GLY A 64 2.86 14.80 1.88
CA GLY A 64 3.39 15.01 3.23
C GLY A 64 3.10 13.81 4.12
N ASN A 65 1.98 13.86 4.86
CA ASN A 65 1.52 12.81 5.78
C ASN A 65 0.53 11.82 5.14
N LEU A 66 0.22 12.00 3.86
CA LEU A 66 -0.65 11.14 3.07
C LEU A 66 0.07 10.67 1.81
N ILE A 67 -0.14 9.41 1.44
CA ILE A 67 0.26 8.88 0.12
C ILE A 67 -0.97 8.28 -0.53
N PHE A 68 -1.30 8.76 -1.73
CA PHE A 68 -2.35 8.22 -2.57
C PHE A 68 -1.73 7.30 -3.60
N ILE A 69 -2.20 6.05 -3.63
CA ILE A 69 -1.70 5.00 -4.49
C ILE A 69 -2.84 4.51 -5.37
N ASP A 70 -2.59 4.47 -6.67
CA ASP A 70 -3.48 3.82 -7.62
C ASP A 70 -3.09 2.34 -7.69
N LEU A 71 -3.81 1.50 -6.96
CA LEU A 71 -3.56 0.06 -6.87
C LEU A 71 -4.39 -0.67 -7.93
N LYS A 72 -3.73 -1.47 -8.77
CA LYS A 72 -4.39 -2.25 -9.82
C LYS A 72 -4.05 -3.73 -9.71
N ASP A 73 -5.06 -4.58 -9.64
CA ASP A 73 -4.94 -6.03 -9.74
C ASP A 73 -5.44 -6.50 -11.12
N GLU A 74 -5.56 -7.80 -11.31
CA GLU A 74 -6.08 -8.43 -12.53
C GLU A 74 -7.55 -8.07 -12.82
N SER A 75 -8.31 -7.69 -11.79
CA SER A 75 -9.75 -7.51 -11.83
C SER A 75 -10.18 -6.05 -11.94
N GLY A 76 -9.37 -5.11 -11.42
CA GLY A 76 -9.77 -3.72 -11.31
C GLY A 76 -8.72 -2.80 -10.70
N LYS A 77 -9.13 -1.55 -10.48
CA LYS A 77 -8.30 -0.48 -9.90
C LYS A 77 -9.04 0.16 -8.73
N ILE A 78 -8.33 0.40 -7.63
CA ILE A 78 -8.83 1.14 -6.47
C ILE A 78 -7.75 2.10 -5.96
N GLN A 79 -8.17 3.17 -5.29
CA GLN A 79 -7.24 4.03 -4.57
C GLN A 79 -6.91 3.41 -3.21
N ALA A 80 -5.65 3.42 -2.83
CA ALA A 80 -5.20 3.17 -1.46
C ALA A 80 -4.65 4.46 -0.87
N VAL A 81 -5.01 4.76 0.38
CA VAL A 81 -4.59 5.97 1.08
C VAL A 81 -3.79 5.57 2.32
N LEU A 82 -2.47 5.75 2.25
CA LEU A 82 -1.60 5.56 3.40
C LEU A 82 -1.53 6.85 4.20
N LYS A 83 -1.80 6.78 5.51
CA LYS A 83 -1.68 7.92 6.43
C LYS A 83 -0.62 7.65 7.50
N ALA A 84 0.20 8.65 7.78
CA ALA A 84 1.32 8.52 8.72
C ALA A 84 0.89 8.13 10.15
N ASP A 85 -0.27 8.58 10.59
CA ASP A 85 -0.88 8.33 11.89
C ASP A 85 -1.59 6.97 11.99
N VAL A 86 -2.07 6.43 10.86
CA VAL A 86 -2.84 5.17 10.80
C VAL A 86 -1.98 3.95 10.47
N LEU A 87 -0.77 4.13 9.93
CA LEU A 87 0.12 3.01 9.58
C LEU A 87 0.60 2.25 10.82
N VAL A 88 -0.19 1.26 11.23
CA VAL A 88 0.22 0.22 12.15
C VAL A 88 0.99 -0.83 11.35
N GLY A 89 2.19 -1.16 11.82
CA GLY A 89 3.16 -2.01 11.14
C GLY A 89 2.56 -3.16 10.31
N SER A 90 3.00 -3.26 9.06
CA SER A 90 2.85 -4.46 8.21
C SER A 90 3.19 -5.73 9.02
N PRO A 91 2.62 -6.91 8.70
CA PRO A 91 3.09 -8.19 9.23
C PRO A 91 4.61 -8.43 9.04
N THR A 92 5.24 -7.69 8.11
CA THR A 92 6.67 -7.68 7.83
C THR A 92 7.44 -6.56 8.53
N LEU A 93 6.78 -5.68 9.28
CA LEU A 93 7.40 -4.60 10.06
C LEU A 93 7.46 -5.02 11.53
N ARG A 94 8.62 -4.83 12.18
CA ARG A 94 8.76 -5.05 13.63
C ARG A 94 7.69 -4.27 14.38
N ARG A 95 6.90 -4.96 15.21
CA ARG A 95 6.10 -4.34 16.28
C ARG A 95 7.05 -3.54 17.18
N GLY A 96 6.88 -2.22 17.25
CA GLY A 96 7.65 -1.34 18.14
C GLY A 96 8.42 -0.17 17.51
N LYS A 97 8.46 -0.02 16.17
CA LYS A 97 8.93 1.22 15.53
C LYS A 97 7.78 2.24 15.46
N ASP A 98 8.07 3.52 15.74
CA ASP A 98 7.11 4.63 15.61
C ASP A 98 6.44 4.62 14.23
N ASN A 99 5.10 4.77 14.19
CA ASN A 99 4.31 4.76 12.94
C ASN A 99 4.85 5.74 11.89
N LEU A 100 5.39 6.88 12.34
CA LEU A 100 6.00 7.90 11.50
C LEU A 100 7.28 7.40 10.80
N ASN A 101 8.10 6.61 11.48
CA ASN A 101 9.30 6.01 10.89
C ASN A 101 8.92 4.98 9.82
N ASN A 102 7.92 4.13 10.10
CA ASN A 102 7.41 3.16 9.12
C ASN A 102 6.85 3.85 7.87
N PHE A 103 6.07 4.93 8.05
CA PHE A 103 5.56 5.75 6.96
C PHE A 103 6.70 6.34 6.11
N LYS A 104 7.72 6.92 6.77
CA LYS A 104 8.89 7.50 6.09
C LYS A 104 9.67 6.45 5.29
N ILE A 105 9.86 5.25 5.84
CA ILE A 105 10.52 4.14 5.14
C ILE A 105 9.72 3.73 3.90
N LEU A 106 8.41 3.54 4.01
CA LEU A 106 7.58 3.19 2.85
C LEU A 106 7.61 4.30 1.79
N LYS A 107 7.46 5.55 2.20
CA LYS A 107 7.52 6.74 1.33
C LYS A 107 8.82 6.82 0.51
N GLN A 108 9.94 6.44 1.11
CA GLN A 108 11.25 6.51 0.44
C GLN A 108 11.53 5.32 -0.49
N ASN A 109 10.89 4.18 -0.28
CA ASN A 109 11.26 2.92 -0.93
C ASN A 109 10.20 2.35 -1.87
N LEU A 110 8.97 2.88 -1.90
CA LEU A 110 7.95 2.47 -2.86
C LEU A 110 8.15 3.14 -4.22
N ASP A 111 7.93 2.38 -5.29
CA ASP A 111 7.95 2.87 -6.67
C ASP A 111 6.72 2.43 -7.48
N VAL A 112 6.45 3.18 -8.55
CA VAL A 112 5.49 2.75 -9.57
C VAL A 112 5.97 1.43 -10.18
N GLY A 113 5.07 0.46 -10.29
CA GLY A 113 5.37 -0.87 -10.79
C GLY A 113 5.65 -1.90 -9.70
N ASP A 114 5.76 -1.50 -8.43
CA ASP A 114 5.89 -2.43 -7.32
C ASP A 114 4.54 -3.08 -6.99
N PHE A 115 4.58 -4.27 -6.38
CA PHE A 115 3.40 -4.94 -5.84
C PHE A 115 3.26 -4.60 -4.37
N LEU A 116 2.04 -4.25 -3.96
CA LEU A 116 1.73 -3.88 -2.59
C LEU A 116 0.46 -4.59 -2.14
N SER A 117 0.48 -5.04 -0.88
CA SER A 117 -0.73 -5.42 -0.17
C SER A 117 -1.06 -4.35 0.85
N VAL A 118 -2.27 -3.82 0.77
CA VAL A 118 -2.79 -2.79 1.68
C VAL A 118 -3.92 -3.38 2.50
N SER A 119 -4.05 -2.92 3.74
CA SER A 119 -5.13 -3.36 4.62
C SER A 119 -5.83 -2.20 5.29
N GLY A 120 -7.16 -2.24 5.33
CA GLY A 120 -7.96 -1.19 5.92
C GLY A 120 -9.45 -1.39 5.65
N PRO A 121 -10.31 -0.58 6.28
CA PRO A 121 -11.72 -0.49 5.92
C PRO A 121 -11.90 0.29 4.60
N LEU A 122 -12.91 -0.04 3.81
CA LEU A 122 -13.25 0.75 2.62
C LEU A 122 -13.94 2.06 3.02
N PHE A 123 -13.61 3.15 2.33
CA PHE A 123 -14.21 4.47 2.55
C PHE A 123 -14.18 5.34 1.28
N LYS A 124 -15.01 6.37 1.24
CA LYS A 124 -14.94 7.39 0.18
C LYS A 124 -14.11 8.57 0.66
N THR A 125 -13.19 9.05 -0.18
CA THR A 125 -12.49 10.31 0.10
C THR A 125 -13.44 11.50 -0.05
N GLN A 126 -13.00 12.68 0.38
CA GLN A 126 -13.75 13.93 0.21
C GLN A 126 -14.07 14.23 -1.27
N LYS A 127 -13.23 13.73 -2.20
CA LYS A 127 -13.44 13.84 -3.65
C LYS A 127 -14.39 12.77 -4.23
N GLY A 128 -14.96 11.92 -3.38
CA GLY A 128 -15.89 10.86 -3.78
C GLY A 128 -15.23 9.57 -4.29
N GLU A 129 -13.89 9.46 -4.27
CA GLU A 129 -13.20 8.28 -4.76
C GLU A 129 -13.26 7.12 -3.77
N LYS A 130 -13.66 5.94 -4.25
CA LYS A 130 -13.66 4.67 -3.50
C LYS A 130 -12.22 4.28 -3.16
N SER A 131 -11.94 4.18 -1.87
CA SER A 131 -10.58 3.97 -1.36
C SER A 131 -10.53 2.92 -0.26
N ILE A 132 -9.33 2.41 -0.02
CA ILE A 132 -8.94 1.60 1.14
C ILE A 132 -7.86 2.31 1.96
#